data_AF-A0A0C2FJ01-F1
#
_entry.id   AF-A0A0C2FJ01-F1
#
_cell.length_a   1.000
_cell.length_b   1.000
_cell.length_c   1.000
_cell.angle_alpha   90.00
_cell.angle_beta   90.00
_cell.angle_gamma   90.00
#
_symmetry.space_group_name_H-M   'P 1'
#
loop_
_entity.id
_entity.type
_entity.pdbx_description
1 polymer ?
#
loop_
_entity_poly.entity_id
_entity_poly.type
_entity_poly.pdbx_seq_one_letter_code
_entity_poly.pdbx_strand_id
1 'polypeptide(L)' 'SSSPSPPNPPKACTVEEHSEMPCICCKKDCWYTIASAATHELGHMPGEAGEREALATLRLIRACMISDCAGVCLARVPF' A
#
# COMPACT_ATOMS: atom_id res chain seq x y z
N SER A 1 -34.67 4.19 -2.76
CA SER A 1 -33.40 4.87 -2.41
C SER A 1 -32.28 3.88 -2.60
N SER A 2 -31.51 4.00 -3.68
CA SER A 2 -30.37 3.12 -3.92
C SER A 2 -29.17 3.69 -3.17
N SER A 3 -28.84 3.11 -2.03
CA SER A 3 -27.60 3.46 -1.32
C SER A 3 -26.42 3.13 -2.23
N PRO A 4 -25.48 4.07 -2.47
CA PRO A 4 -24.25 3.72 -3.17
C PRO A 4 -23.47 2.73 -2.30
N SER A 5 -23.14 1.58 -2.88
CA SER A 5 -22.26 0.59 -2.25
C SER A 5 -20.96 1.28 -1.78
N PRO A 6 -20.42 0.90 -0.61
CA PRO A 6 -19.14 1.44 -0.17
C PRO A 6 -18.08 1.23 -1.26
N PRO A 7 -17.18 2.20 -1.50
CA PRO A 7 -16.11 2.03 -2.48
C PRO A 7 -15.36 0.75 -2.12
N ASN A 8 -15.26 -0.17 -3.08
CA ASN A 8 -14.45 -1.38 -2.91
C ASN A 8 -13.10 -0.98 -2.31
N PRO A 9 -12.59 -1.70 -1.28
CA PRO A 9 -11.27 -1.41 -0.76
C PRO A 9 -10.31 -1.41 -1.95
N PRO A 10 -9.41 -0.42 -2.06
CA PRO A 10 -8.59 -0.30 -3.24
C PRO A 10 -7.80 -1.61 -3.36
N LYS A 11 -7.87 -2.26 -4.52
CA LYS A 11 -7.40 -3.64 -4.70
C LYS A 11 -5.92 -3.67 -5.06
N ALA A 12 -5.23 -4.72 -4.61
CA ALA A 12 -3.96 -5.16 -5.19
C ALA A 12 -4.09 -5.26 -6.73
N CYS A 13 -3.00 -5.07 -7.45
CA CYS A 13 -3.04 -5.11 -8.90
C CYS A 13 -3.39 -6.52 -9.44
N THR A 14 -4.05 -6.60 -10.59
CA THR A 14 -4.20 -7.87 -11.33
C THR A 14 -2.88 -8.28 -11.98
N VAL A 15 -2.80 -9.52 -12.50
CA VAL A 15 -1.60 -10.04 -13.17
C VAL A 15 -1.27 -9.22 -14.43
N GLU A 16 -2.30 -8.78 -15.15
CA GLU A 16 -2.17 -7.94 -16.34
C GLU A 16 -1.61 -6.57 -15.95
N GLU A 17 -2.16 -5.94 -14.91
CA GLU A 17 -1.67 -4.64 -14.41
C GLU A 17 -0.21 -4.70 -13.94
N HIS A 18 0.23 -5.82 -13.35
CA HIS A 18 1.63 -6.03 -12.99
C HIS A 18 2.57 -6.05 -14.20
N SER A 19 2.07 -6.49 -15.34
CA SER A 19 2.85 -6.53 -16.58
C SER A 19 2.94 -5.14 -17.23
N GLU A 20 1.85 -4.36 -17.17
CA GLU A 20 1.77 -3.02 -17.77
C GLU A 20 2.38 -1.91 -16.91
N MET A 21 2.19 -1.97 -15.59
CA MET A 21 2.57 -0.91 -14.63
C MET A 21 3.32 -1.47 -13.41
N PRO A 22 4.45 -2.17 -13.62
CA PRO A 22 5.08 -2.98 -12.58
C PRO A 22 5.51 -2.15 -11.35
N CYS A 23 5.98 -0.90 -11.54
CA CYS A 23 6.38 -0.04 -10.43
C CYS A 23 5.19 0.43 -9.57
N ILE A 24 4.06 0.79 -10.19
CA ILE A 24 2.86 1.23 -9.46
C ILE A 24 2.31 0.05 -8.67
N CYS A 25 2.29 -1.13 -9.27
CA CYS A 25 1.80 -2.34 -8.63
C CYS A 25 2.68 -2.78 -7.46
N CYS A 26 4.00 -2.76 -7.60
CA CYS A 26 4.90 -3.04 -6.46
C CYS A 26 4.63 -2.11 -5.27
N LYS A 27 4.43 -0.81 -5.53
CA LYS A 27 4.10 0.15 -4.46
C LYS A 27 2.75 -0.16 -3.80
N LYS A 28 1.73 -0.51 -4.60
CA LYS A 28 0.42 -0.93 -4.10
C LYS A 28 0.54 -2.18 -3.23
N ASP A 29 1.32 -3.16 -3.66
CA ASP A 29 1.52 -4.40 -2.90
C ASP A 29 2.22 -4.13 -1.56
N CYS A 30 3.28 -3.30 -1.55
CA CYS A 30 3.90 -2.86 -0.31
C CYS A 30 2.90 -2.18 0.64
N TRP A 31 2.01 -1.34 0.10
CA TRP A 31 0.98 -0.71 0.91
C TRP A 31 0.01 -1.73 1.52
N TYR A 32 -0.58 -2.61 0.70
CA TYR A 32 -1.60 -3.55 1.18
C TYR A 32 -1.06 -4.62 2.10
N THR A 33 0.10 -5.19 1.79
CA THR A 33 0.71 -6.24 2.61
C THR A 33 1.01 -5.70 4.00
N ILE A 34 1.67 -4.55 4.11
CA ILE A 34 2.02 -3.98 5.41
C ILE A 34 0.79 -3.44 6.15
N ALA A 35 -0.14 -2.77 5.46
CA ALA A 35 -1.37 -2.29 6.10
C ALA A 35 -2.25 -3.45 6.61
N SER A 36 -2.36 -4.54 5.86
CA SER A 36 -3.11 -5.74 6.27
C SER A 36 -2.42 -6.46 7.43
N ALA A 37 -1.09 -6.58 7.40
CA ALA A 37 -0.32 -7.15 8.50
C ALA A 37 -0.47 -6.30 9.77
N ALA A 38 -0.32 -4.98 9.67
CA ALA A 38 -0.52 -4.07 10.80
C ALA A 38 -1.96 -4.15 11.34
N THR A 39 -2.97 -4.22 10.48
CA THR A 39 -4.36 -4.40 10.91
C THR A 39 -4.55 -5.71 11.66
N HIS A 40 -3.92 -6.80 11.21
CA HIS A 40 -3.99 -8.09 11.87
C HIS A 40 -3.32 -8.05 13.25
N GLU A 41 -2.12 -7.48 13.36
CA GLU A 41 -1.36 -7.41 14.61
C GLU A 41 -1.97 -6.44 15.64
N LEU A 42 -2.53 -5.32 15.19
CA LEU A 42 -3.15 -4.33 16.07
C LEU A 42 -4.59 -4.70 16.45
N GLY A 43 -5.26 -5.51 15.65
CA GLY A 43 -6.69 -5.82 15.81
C GLY A 43 -7.63 -4.70 15.36
N HIS A 44 -7.11 -3.62 14.79
CA HIS A 44 -7.85 -2.48 14.25
C HIS A 44 -7.07 -1.81 13.11
N MET A 45 -7.70 -0.89 12.38
CA MET A 45 -6.98 -0.18 11.31
C MET A 45 -5.89 0.73 11.90
N PRO A 46 -4.69 0.74 11.31
CA PRO A 46 -3.63 1.66 11.72
C PRO A 46 -4.08 3.12 11.68
N GLY A 47 -3.93 3.82 12.80
CA GLY A 47 -4.33 5.21 12.98
C GLY A 47 -5.57 5.41 13.85
N GLU A 48 -6.35 4.35 14.11
CA GLU A 48 -7.49 4.43 15.03
C GLU A 48 -7.04 4.70 16.49
N ALA A 49 -5.89 4.17 16.91
CA ALA A 49 -5.32 4.48 18.23
C ALA A 49 -4.56 5.82 18.27
N GLY A 50 -4.30 6.44 17.12
CA GLY A 50 -3.71 7.78 17.00
C GLY A 50 -2.64 7.93 15.92
N GLU A 51 -2.21 9.18 15.71
CA GLU A 51 -1.29 9.57 14.63
C GLU A 51 0.07 8.85 14.67
N ARG A 52 0.61 8.60 15.88
CA ARG A 52 1.91 7.94 16.02
C ARG A 52 1.91 6.53 15.44
N GLU A 53 0.81 5.80 15.61
CA GLU A 53 0.62 4.47 15.05
C GLU A 53 0.53 4.52 13.52
N ALA A 54 -0.27 5.45 12.99
CA ALA A 54 -0.35 5.66 11.54
C ALA A 54 1.04 5.96 10.94
N LEU A 55 1.82 6.85 11.56
CA LEU A 55 3.18 7.17 11.12
C LEU A 55 4.14 5.99 11.22
N ALA A 56 4.01 5.13 12.23
CA ALA A 56 4.81 3.92 12.35
C ALA A 56 4.53 2.97 11.16
N THR A 57 3.27 2.72 10.83
CA THR A 57 2.88 1.88 9.70
C THR A 57 3.30 2.49 8.36
N LEU A 58 3.13 3.80 8.17
CA LEU A 58 3.58 4.50 6.96
C LEU A 58 5.10 4.41 6.74
N ARG A 59 5.89 4.42 7.82
CA ARG A 59 7.35 4.23 7.73
C ARG A 59 7.70 2.82 7.24
N LEU A 60 6.99 1.79 7.69
CA LEU A 60 7.18 0.42 7.23
C LEU A 60 6.80 0.26 5.76
N ILE A 61 5.65 0.81 5.35
CA ILE A 61 5.22 0.82 3.95
C ILE A 61 6.28 1.49 3.06
N ARG A 62 6.77 2.66 3.48
CA ARG A 62 7.82 3.39 2.75
C ARG A 62 9.12 2.57 2.66
N ALA A 63 9.50 1.89 3.74
CA ALA A 63 10.68 1.03 3.75
C ALA A 63 10.57 -0.10 2.72
N CYS A 64 9.39 -0.76 2.65
CA CYS A 64 9.10 -1.76 1.62
C CYS A 64 9.24 -1.15 0.20
N MET A 65 8.62 -0.01 -0.07
CA MET A 65 8.69 0.62 -1.39
C MET A 65 10.13 0.98 -1.82
N ILE A 66 10.98 1.40 -0.88
CA ILE A 66 12.37 1.77 -1.17
C ILE A 66 13.24 0.52 -1.38
N SER A 67 13.02 -0.55 -0.61
CA SER A 67 13.83 -1.76 -0.68
C SER A 67 13.40 -2.68 -1.83
N ASP A 68 12.12 -3.02 -1.89
CA ASP A 68 11.61 -4.07 -2.76
C ASP A 68 11.27 -3.55 -4.15
N CYS A 69 10.82 -2.29 -4.25
CA CYS A 69 10.43 -1.71 -5.54
C CYS A 69 11.58 -0.99 -6.26
N ALA A 70 12.77 -0.85 -5.68
CA ALA A 70 13.88 -0.10 -6.30
C ALA A 70 14.31 -0.65 -7.66
N GLY A 71 14.35 -1.98 -7.83
CA GLY A 71 14.72 -2.62 -9.09
C GLY A 71 13.63 -2.52 -10.18
N VAL A 72 12.37 -2.35 -9.76
CA VAL A 72 11.19 -2.32 -10.64
C VAL A 72 10.85 -0.87 -11.05
N CYS A 73 10.93 0.03 -10.08
CA CYS A 73 10.83 1.46 -10.26
C CYS A 73 12.19 1.99 -10.66
N LEU A 74 12.55 1.86 -11.95
CA LEU A 74 13.69 2.61 -12.51
C LEU A 74 13.63 4.02 -11.93
N ALA A 75 14.70 4.43 -11.24
CA ALA A 75 14.82 5.77 -10.67
C ALA A 75 14.77 6.79 -11.80
N ARG A 76 13.57 7.10 -12.29
CA ARG A 76 13.32 8.21 -13.19
C ARG A 76 13.54 9.45 -12.35
N VAL A 77 14.78 9.92 -12.48
CA VAL A 77 15.32 11.28 -12.45
C VAL A 77 14.48 12.26 -11.62
N PRO A 78 15.07 12.92 -10.61
CA PRO A 78 14.37 13.97 -9.87
C PRO A 78 13.90 15.04 -10.85
N PHE A 79 12.59 15.27 -10.91
CA PHE A 79 12.01 16.50 -11.46
C PHE A 79 11.93 17.53 -10.34
#